data_AF-A0A533MKI4-F1
#
_entry.id   AF-A0A533MKI4-F1
#
_cell.length_a   1.000
_cell.length_b   1.000
_cell.length_c   1.000
_cell.angle_alpha   90.00
_cell.angle_beta   90.00
_cell.angle_gamma   90.00
#
_symmetry.space_group_name_H-M   'P 1'
#
loop_
_entity.id
_entity.type
_entity.pdbx_description
1 polymer ?
#
loop_
_entity_poly.entity_id
_entity_poly.type
_entity_poly.pdbx_seq_one_letter_code
_entity_poly.pdbx_strand_id
1 'polypeptide(L)'
;MTIFLARVGLTPAKGSSNKSIIGSIINDLAISNYFLFLFTFVSLAVIYILLEQLVHSPWGRVLKSIREDEDVASALGKNVFSYKIQVLILGSAIAGFAGALLAFNLQYINPRNFIPMETFYAWIIVVLGGSGNNKGIIVGAFMLQFFYSGTRLLQDFIMFDSTQMASLRIMIIGLLLVVFMMYKPQGLLGKKEELGLGR
;
A
#
# COMPACT_ATOMS: atom_id res chain seq x y z
N MET A 1 -23.96 10.69 8.03
CA MET A 1 -24.55 11.47 9.13
C MET A 1 -25.03 10.59 10.29
N THR A 2 -25.56 9.38 10.02
CA THR A 2 -26.03 8.42 11.04
C THR A 2 -24.92 7.87 11.94
N ILE A 3 -23.70 7.69 11.42
CA ILE A 3 -22.54 7.15 12.18
C ILE A 3 -22.01 8.17 13.22
N PHE A 4 -22.25 9.47 13.01
CA PHE A 4 -21.77 10.53 13.91
C PHE A 4 -22.60 10.65 15.19
N LEU A 5 -23.92 10.37 15.11
CA LEU A 5 -24.82 10.43 16.27
C LEU A 5 -24.60 9.29 17.28
N ALA A 6 -24.05 8.15 16.85
CA ALA A 6 -23.72 7.05 17.76
C ALA A 6 -22.49 7.33 18.65
N ARG A 7 -21.67 8.33 18.31
CA ARG A 7 -20.39 8.64 19.00
C ARG A 7 -20.53 9.72 20.08
N VAL A 8 -21.63 10.48 20.10
CA VAL A 8 -21.91 11.52 21.09
C VAL A 8 -22.91 10.95 22.10
N GLY A 9 -22.39 10.30 23.14
CA GLY A 9 -23.16 9.60 24.16
C GLY A 9 -24.08 10.48 25.00
N LEU A 10 -25.21 10.89 24.45
CA LEU A 10 -26.30 11.56 25.16
C LEU A 10 -27.66 10.97 24.77
N THR A 11 -27.98 9.81 25.35
CA THR A 11 -29.38 9.46 25.68
C THR A 11 -29.38 8.63 26.97
N PRO A 12 -29.79 9.20 28.11
CA PRO A 12 -29.97 8.44 29.34
C PRO A 12 -31.37 7.83 29.36
N ALA A 13 -31.50 6.51 29.28
CA ALA A 13 -32.70 5.81 29.75
C ALA A 13 -32.48 4.31 29.99
N LYS A 14 -32.36 3.99 31.29
CA LYS A 14 -32.91 2.80 31.98
C LYS A 14 -32.31 1.41 31.67
N GLY A 15 -31.96 0.73 32.77
CA GLY A 15 -31.19 -0.51 32.81
C GLY A 15 -31.91 -1.76 32.27
N SER A 16 -31.09 -2.78 32.05
CA SER A 16 -31.41 -4.17 31.61
C SER A 16 -31.58 -4.44 30.10
N SER A 17 -31.49 -3.43 29.22
CA SER A 17 -31.42 -3.62 27.76
C SER A 17 -30.06 -3.14 27.17
N ASN A 18 -29.02 -3.06 28.00
CA ASN A 18 -27.75 -2.44 27.59
C ASN A 18 -26.79 -3.44 26.92
N LYS A 19 -26.86 -4.74 27.26
CA LYS A 19 -25.99 -5.77 26.65
C LYS A 19 -26.38 -6.13 25.21
N SER A 20 -27.66 -6.04 24.86
CA SER A 20 -28.16 -6.29 23.49
C SER A 20 -27.93 -5.11 22.56
N ILE A 21 -28.09 -3.86 23.03
CA ILE A 21 -27.86 -2.65 22.23
C ILE A 21 -26.36 -2.39 22.04
N ILE A 22 -25.55 -2.55 23.08
CA ILE A 22 -24.09 -2.50 22.95
C ILE A 22 -23.60 -3.66 22.08
N GLY A 23 -24.18 -4.86 22.23
CA GLY A 23 -23.89 -6.01 21.38
C GLY A 23 -24.25 -5.78 19.92
N SER A 24 -25.41 -5.18 19.61
CA SER A 24 -25.80 -4.86 18.23
C SER A 24 -24.93 -3.77 17.63
N ILE A 25 -24.57 -2.73 18.39
CA ILE A 25 -23.67 -1.67 17.91
C ILE A 25 -22.25 -2.21 17.67
N ILE A 26 -21.74 -3.06 18.56
CA ILE A 26 -20.43 -3.71 18.38
C ILE A 26 -20.46 -4.66 17.18
N ASN A 27 -21.55 -5.42 17.00
CA ASN A 27 -21.72 -6.32 15.86
C ASN A 27 -21.86 -5.53 14.56
N ASP A 28 -22.61 -4.42 14.52
CA ASP A 28 -22.74 -3.56 13.33
C ASP A 28 -21.38 -2.90 12.98
N LEU A 29 -20.61 -2.47 13.97
CA LEU A 29 -19.24 -1.98 13.75
C LEU A 29 -18.31 -3.09 13.25
N ALA A 30 -18.39 -4.29 13.85
CA ALA A 30 -17.57 -5.43 13.47
C ALA A 30 -17.90 -5.92 12.05
N ILE A 31 -19.18 -5.97 11.70
CA ILE A 31 -19.67 -6.31 10.36
C ILE A 31 -19.20 -5.25 9.35
N SER A 32 -19.28 -3.96 9.70
CA SER A 32 -18.81 -2.86 8.84
C SER A 32 -17.30 -2.94 8.60
N ASN A 33 -16.50 -3.17 9.64
CA ASN A 33 -15.05 -3.32 9.53
C ASN A 33 -14.65 -4.57 8.74
N TYR A 34 -15.34 -5.70 8.95
CA TYR A 34 -15.10 -6.93 8.21
C TYR A 34 -15.47 -6.77 6.73
N PHE A 35 -16.57 -6.09 6.44
CA PHE A 35 -16.98 -5.78 5.07
C PHE A 35 -15.95 -4.90 4.35
N LEU A 36 -15.40 -3.89 5.03
CA LEU A 36 -14.35 -3.04 4.46
C LEU A 36 -13.04 -3.78 4.23
N PHE A 37 -12.67 -4.66 5.15
CA PHE A 37 -11.49 -5.50 5.00
C PHE A 37 -11.66 -6.42 3.78
N LEU A 38 -12.80 -7.11 3.66
CA LEU A 38 -13.13 -7.95 2.51
C LEU A 38 -13.12 -7.14 1.21
N PHE A 39 -13.76 -5.96 1.19
CA PHE A 39 -13.81 -5.09 0.03
C PHE A 39 -12.43 -4.61 -0.42
N THR A 40 -11.57 -4.25 0.54
CA THR A 40 -10.17 -3.87 0.28
C THR A 40 -9.39 -5.04 -0.30
N PHE A 41 -9.55 -6.25 0.25
CA PHE A 41 -8.83 -7.43 -0.22
C PHE A 41 -9.27 -7.86 -1.61
N VAL A 42 -10.58 -7.83 -1.87
CA VAL A 42 -11.16 -8.12 -3.19
C VAL A 42 -10.70 -7.08 -4.22
N SER A 43 -10.76 -5.79 -3.89
CA SER A 43 -10.30 -4.74 -4.82
C SER A 43 -8.80 -4.84 -5.10
N LEU A 44 -7.97 -5.15 -4.10
CA LEU A 44 -6.54 -5.44 -4.29
C LEU A 44 -6.35 -6.62 -5.25
N ALA A 45 -7.07 -7.73 -5.06
CA ALA A 45 -6.97 -8.91 -5.91
C ALA A 45 -7.38 -8.61 -7.35
N VAL A 46 -8.46 -7.86 -7.56
CA VAL A 46 -8.92 -7.42 -8.89
C VAL A 46 -7.87 -6.54 -9.56
N ILE A 47 -7.35 -5.53 -8.86
CA ILE A 47 -6.31 -4.63 -9.41
C ILE A 47 -5.05 -5.42 -9.75
N TYR A 48 -4.63 -6.34 -8.87
CA TYR A 48 -3.48 -7.20 -9.11
C TYR A 48 -3.64 -8.06 -10.37
N ILE A 49 -4.80 -8.72 -10.53
CA ILE A 49 -5.08 -9.54 -11.72
C ILE A 49 -5.06 -8.68 -12.98
N LEU A 50 -5.70 -7.51 -12.95
CA LEU A 50 -5.72 -6.59 -14.09
C LEU A 50 -4.31 -6.11 -14.46
N LEU A 51 -3.48 -5.76 -13.48
CA LEU A 51 -2.10 -5.35 -13.71
C LEU A 51 -1.25 -6.50 -14.26
N GLU A 52 -1.41 -7.71 -13.74
CA GLU A 52 -0.69 -8.88 -14.23
C GLU A 52 -1.07 -9.18 -15.69
N GLN A 53 -2.36 -9.09 -16.05
CA GLN A 53 -2.82 -9.25 -17.43
C GLN A 53 -2.29 -8.13 -18.34
N LEU A 54 -2.31 -6.87 -17.90
CA LEU A 54 -1.78 -5.74 -18.67
C LEU A 54 -0.28 -5.89 -18.94
N VAL A 55 0.51 -6.32 -17.96
CA VAL A 55 1.97 -6.50 -18.10
C VAL A 55 2.31 -7.63 -19.07
N HIS A 56 1.55 -8.72 -19.09
CA HIS A 56 1.76 -9.83 -20.03
C HIS A 56 1.17 -9.59 -21.42
N SER A 57 0.31 -8.57 -21.57
CA SER A 57 -0.29 -8.21 -22.84
C SER A 57 0.73 -7.57 -23.82
N PRO A 58 0.39 -7.44 -25.12
CA PRO A 58 1.21 -6.71 -26.08
C PRO A 58 1.55 -5.28 -25.64
N TRP A 59 0.65 -4.64 -24.89
CA TRP A 59 0.85 -3.29 -24.34
C TRP A 59 2.04 -3.27 -23.37
N GLY A 60 2.09 -4.20 -22.42
CA GLY A 60 3.21 -4.31 -21.45
C GLY A 60 4.56 -4.58 -22.11
N ARG A 61 4.59 -5.32 -23.24
CA ARG A 61 5.83 -5.55 -24.00
C ARG A 61 6.35 -4.28 -24.66
N VAL A 62 5.47 -3.41 -25.17
CA VAL A 62 5.85 -2.10 -25.72
C VAL A 62 6.38 -1.18 -24.61
N LEU A 63 5.77 -1.21 -23.43
CA LEU A 63 6.30 -0.47 -22.28
C LEU A 63 7.71 -0.94 -21.88
N LYS A 64 7.95 -2.26 -21.94
CA LYS A 64 9.27 -2.81 -21.64
C LYS A 64 10.32 -2.32 -22.64
N SER A 65 10.01 -2.30 -23.94
CA SER A 65 10.94 -1.75 -24.95
C SER A 65 11.20 -0.26 -24.74
N ILE A 66 10.17 0.52 -24.37
CA ILE A 66 10.33 1.96 -24.05
C ILE A 66 11.27 2.16 -22.84
N ARG A 67 11.25 1.25 -21.86
CA ARG A 67 12.15 1.28 -20.68
C ARG A 67 13.60 0.97 -21.05
N GLU A 68 13.83 0.09 -22.03
CA GLU A 68 15.17 -0.30 -22.49
C GLU A 68 15.79 0.79 -23.38
N ASP A 69 15.06 1.26 -24.39
CA ASP A 69 15.49 2.35 -25.26
C ASP A 69 14.27 3.05 -25.91
N GLU A 70 14.05 4.31 -25.54
CA GLU A 70 12.95 5.13 -26.04
C GLU A 70 13.12 5.51 -27.52
N ASP A 71 14.36 5.78 -27.95
CA ASP A 71 14.66 6.19 -29.32
C ASP A 71 14.41 5.02 -30.28
N VAL A 72 14.82 3.81 -29.90
CA VAL A 72 14.55 2.58 -30.68
C VAL A 72 13.05 2.28 -30.77
N ALA A 73 12.31 2.43 -29.67
CA ALA A 73 10.86 2.22 -29.68
C ALA A 73 10.14 3.22 -30.60
N SER A 74 10.60 4.48 -30.63
CA SER A 74 10.07 5.53 -31.50
C SER A 74 10.37 5.28 -32.98
N ALA A 75 11.57 4.78 -33.31
CA ALA A 75 11.98 4.44 -34.67
C ALA A 75 11.16 3.29 -35.28
N LEU A 76 10.64 2.38 -34.45
CA LEU A 76 9.72 1.30 -34.85
C LEU A 76 8.27 1.78 -35.06
N GLY A 77 8.03 3.09 -35.07
CA GLY A 77 6.72 3.70 -35.32
C GLY A 77 5.75 3.63 -34.14
N LYS A 78 6.24 3.40 -32.91
CA LYS A 78 5.40 3.44 -31.70
C LYS A 78 5.41 4.84 -31.11
N ASN A 79 4.22 5.38 -30.82
CA ASN A 79 4.10 6.69 -30.18
C ASN A 79 4.39 6.59 -28.68
N VAL A 80 5.65 6.79 -28.28
CA VAL A 80 6.10 6.68 -26.89
C VAL A 80 5.35 7.62 -25.95
N PHE A 81 5.04 8.84 -26.40
CA PHE A 81 4.31 9.83 -25.61
C PHE A 81 2.92 9.35 -25.21
N SER A 82 2.16 8.76 -26.15
CA SER A 82 0.83 8.22 -25.85
C SER A 82 0.90 7.07 -24.83
N TYR A 83 1.89 6.18 -24.92
CA TYR A 83 2.06 5.10 -23.95
C TYR A 83 2.43 5.64 -22.55
N LYS A 84 3.29 6.66 -22.45
CA LYS A 84 3.63 7.31 -21.18
C LYS A 84 2.42 7.94 -20.50
N ILE A 85 1.58 8.64 -21.25
CA ILE A 85 0.33 9.23 -20.71
C ILE A 85 -0.63 8.13 -20.24
N GLN A 86 -0.80 7.05 -21.00
CA GLN A 86 -1.68 5.94 -20.60
C GLN A 86 -1.22 5.31 -19.27
N VAL A 87 0.08 5.09 -19.10
CA VAL A 87 0.65 4.57 -17.84
C VAL A 87 0.42 5.53 -16.69
N LEU A 88 0.62 6.84 -16.91
CA LEU A 88 0.38 7.86 -15.90
C LEU A 88 -1.08 7.90 -15.45
N ILE A 89 -2.03 7.83 -16.40
CA ILE A 89 -3.46 7.80 -16.12
C ILE A 89 -3.81 6.54 -15.31
N LEU A 90 -3.32 5.37 -15.75
CA LEU A 90 -3.60 4.09 -15.07
C LEU A 90 -3.05 4.09 -13.64
N GLY A 91 -1.81 4.54 -13.44
CA GLY A 91 -1.19 4.64 -12.12
C GLY A 91 -1.92 5.63 -11.21
N SER A 92 -2.32 6.79 -11.75
CA SER A 92 -3.06 7.81 -10.99
C SER A 92 -4.46 7.34 -10.62
N ALA A 93 -5.15 6.60 -11.50
CA ALA A 93 -6.45 6.02 -11.21
C ALA A 93 -6.38 5.00 -10.05
N ILE A 94 -5.36 4.13 -10.05
CA ILE A 94 -5.14 3.15 -8.98
C ILE A 94 -4.76 3.85 -7.67
N ALA A 95 -3.87 4.84 -7.72
CA ALA A 95 -3.48 5.62 -6.55
C ALA A 95 -4.67 6.40 -5.95
N GLY A 96 -5.51 7.00 -6.80
CA GLY A 96 -6.73 7.69 -6.39
C GLY A 96 -7.75 6.75 -5.74
N PHE A 97 -7.92 5.55 -6.31
CA PHE A 97 -8.78 4.51 -5.71
C PHE A 97 -8.25 4.04 -4.34
N ALA A 98 -6.94 3.82 -4.23
CA ALA A 98 -6.30 3.48 -2.95
C ALA A 98 -6.46 4.60 -1.91
N GLY A 99 -6.33 5.86 -2.31
CA GLY A 99 -6.57 7.03 -1.46
C GLY A 99 -8.02 7.15 -0.99
N ALA A 100 -8.99 6.85 -1.86
CA ALA A 100 -10.41 6.83 -1.49
C ALA A 100 -10.71 5.75 -0.44
N LEU A 101 -10.12 4.56 -0.58
CA LEU A 101 -10.21 3.50 0.42
C LEU A 101 -9.60 3.93 1.77
N LEU A 102 -8.45 4.59 1.75
CA LEU A 102 -7.81 5.11 2.96
C LEU A 102 -8.68 6.17 3.66
N ALA A 103 -9.26 7.10 2.89
CA ALA A 103 -10.18 8.10 3.42
C ALA A 103 -11.42 7.48 4.07
N PHE A 104 -11.96 6.42 3.46
CA PHE A 104 -13.09 5.68 4.02
C PHE A 104 -12.72 4.96 5.33
N ASN A 105 -11.51 4.40 5.41
CA ASN A 105 -11.02 3.73 6.61
C ASN A 105 -10.77 4.71 7.77
N LEU A 106 -10.16 5.86 7.50
CA LEU A 106 -9.83 6.84 8.54
C LEU A 106 -11.06 7.59 9.06
N GLN A 107 -12.15 7.68 8.28
CA GLN A 107 -13.40 8.41 8.57
C GLN A 107 -13.22 9.91 8.93
N TYR A 108 -11.99 10.38 8.96
CA TYR A 108 -11.54 11.70 9.33
C TYR A 108 -10.19 11.95 8.65
N ILE A 109 -10.07 13.10 7.99
CA ILE A 109 -8.89 13.44 7.22
C ILE A 109 -8.24 14.65 7.91
N ASN A 110 -7.03 14.47 8.41
CA ASN A 110 -6.22 15.55 8.93
C ASN A 110 -5.05 15.81 7.98
N PRO A 111 -4.83 17.06 7.53
CA PRO A 111 -3.70 17.38 6.65
C PRO A 111 -2.33 17.09 7.29
N ARG A 112 -2.24 17.03 8.63
CA ARG A 112 -1.01 16.66 9.34
C ARG A 112 -0.63 15.19 9.18
N ASN A 113 -1.53 14.32 8.70
CA ASN A 113 -1.22 12.93 8.44
C ASN A 113 -0.52 12.73 7.09
N PHE A 114 -0.60 13.70 6.17
CA PHE A 114 0.03 13.65 4.85
C PHE A 114 1.42 14.29 4.89
N ILE A 115 2.26 13.76 5.76
CA ILE A 115 3.68 14.13 5.83
C ILE A 115 4.49 13.36 4.78
N PRO A 116 5.66 13.86 4.36
CA PRO A 116 6.54 13.17 3.41
C PRO A 116 6.92 11.75 3.83
N MET A 117 6.81 11.40 5.12
CA MET A 117 7.05 10.04 5.60
C MET A 117 6.17 8.99 4.89
N GLU A 118 4.92 9.33 4.57
CA GLU A 118 4.01 8.40 3.89
C GLU A 118 4.48 8.07 2.47
N THR A 119 5.03 9.05 1.74
CA THR A 119 5.58 8.81 0.40
C THR A 119 6.88 8.01 0.49
N PHE A 120 7.70 8.21 1.54
CA PHE A 120 8.85 7.36 1.78
C PHE A 120 8.45 5.89 1.99
N TYR A 121 7.40 5.60 2.76
CA TYR A 121 6.92 4.21 2.91
C TYR A 121 6.49 3.60 1.57
N ALA A 122 5.79 4.36 0.73
CA ALA A 122 5.42 3.89 -0.61
C ALA A 122 6.66 3.55 -1.46
N TRP A 123 7.70 4.39 -1.42
CA TRP A 123 8.97 4.12 -2.09
C TRP A 123 9.68 2.89 -1.53
N ILE A 124 9.69 2.70 -0.21
CA ILE A 124 10.29 1.52 0.42
C ILE A 124 9.61 0.24 -0.07
N ILE A 125 8.28 0.22 -0.12
CA ILE A 125 7.52 -0.94 -0.63
C ILE A 125 7.96 -1.29 -2.07
N VAL A 126 8.12 -0.28 -2.93
CA VAL A 126 8.55 -0.47 -4.33
C VAL A 126 10.00 -0.97 -4.40
N VAL A 127 10.91 -0.43 -3.60
CA VAL A 127 12.32 -0.85 -3.53
C VAL A 127 12.45 -2.27 -3.00
N LEU A 128 11.74 -2.60 -1.92
CA LEU A 128 11.71 -3.95 -1.34
C LEU A 128 11.16 -4.97 -2.35
N GLY A 129 10.09 -4.59 -3.06
CA GLY A 129 9.44 -5.47 -4.04
C GLY A 129 10.21 -5.65 -5.34
N GLY A 130 10.96 -4.64 -5.77
CA GLY A 130 11.69 -4.61 -7.04
C GLY A 130 10.89 -3.98 -8.19
N SER A 131 11.57 -3.19 -9.03
CA SER A 131 10.95 -2.43 -10.12
C SER A 131 10.53 -3.33 -11.29
N GLY A 132 9.26 -3.72 -11.36
CA GLY A 132 8.69 -4.48 -12.49
C GLY A 132 8.21 -5.88 -12.16
N ASN A 133 8.05 -6.23 -10.88
CA ASN A 133 7.41 -7.48 -10.47
C ASN A 133 6.25 -7.21 -9.48
N ASN A 134 5.01 -7.42 -9.94
CA ASN A 134 3.80 -7.21 -9.13
C ASN A 134 3.78 -8.10 -7.87
N LYS A 135 4.27 -9.34 -7.96
CA LYS A 135 4.38 -10.26 -6.81
C LYS A 135 5.37 -9.76 -5.77
N GLY A 136 6.49 -9.20 -6.24
CA GLY A 136 7.51 -8.61 -5.39
C GLY A 136 6.94 -7.46 -4.56
N ILE A 137 6.17 -6.57 -5.19
CA ILE A 137 5.53 -5.42 -4.51
C ILE A 137 4.60 -5.87 -3.38
N ILE A 138 3.80 -6.92 -3.59
CA ILE A 138 2.93 -7.47 -2.53
C ILE A 138 3.78 -7.97 -1.34
N VAL A 139 4.82 -8.75 -1.61
CA VAL A 139 5.71 -9.24 -0.55
C VAL A 139 6.40 -8.08 0.17
N GLY A 140 6.86 -7.06 -0.57
CA GLY A 140 7.44 -5.84 0.00
C GLY A 140 6.47 -5.09 0.92
N ALA A 141 5.20 -4.97 0.52
CA ALA A 141 4.15 -4.36 1.34
C ALA A 141 3.87 -5.17 2.61
N PHE A 142 3.76 -6.50 2.50
CA PHE A 142 3.58 -7.38 3.66
C PHE A 142 4.77 -7.34 4.61
N MET A 143 6.01 -7.30 4.10
CA MET A 143 7.19 -7.16 4.93
C MET A 143 7.18 -5.83 5.67
N LEU A 144 7.02 -4.71 4.96
CA LEU A 144 6.96 -3.40 5.60
C LEU A 144 5.86 -3.35 6.67
N GLN A 145 4.68 -3.89 6.38
CA GLN A 145 3.59 -3.99 7.35
C GLN A 145 3.95 -4.88 8.55
N PHE A 146 4.65 -6.00 8.32
CA PHE A 146 5.11 -6.88 9.39
C PHE A 146 6.09 -6.16 10.31
N PHE A 147 7.02 -5.37 9.77
CA PHE A 147 7.94 -4.56 10.58
C PHE A 147 7.24 -3.42 11.30
N TYR A 148 6.28 -2.77 10.66
CA TYR A 148 5.48 -1.73 11.27
C TYR A 148 4.67 -2.27 12.47
N SER A 149 4.01 -3.41 12.28
CA SER A 149 3.28 -4.12 13.35
C SER A 149 4.20 -4.69 14.42
N GLY A 150 5.35 -5.25 14.04
CA GLY A 150 6.33 -5.82 14.98
C GLY A 150 6.95 -4.76 15.89
N THR A 151 7.22 -3.57 15.35
CA THR A 151 7.67 -2.42 16.15
C THR A 151 6.60 -1.99 17.16
N ARG A 152 5.32 -2.11 16.81
CA ARG A 152 4.19 -1.83 17.73
C ARG A 152 4.12 -2.86 18.86
N LEU A 153 4.35 -4.14 18.60
CA LEU A 153 4.36 -5.18 19.64
C LEU A 153 5.54 -5.05 20.61
N LEU A 154 6.70 -4.59 20.11
CA LEU A 154 7.85 -4.24 20.96
C LEU A 154 7.55 -3.01 21.84
N GLN A 155 6.67 -2.13 21.38
CA GLN A 155 6.21 -0.95 22.13
C GLN A 155 5.40 -1.33 23.39
N ASP A 156 4.64 -2.44 23.33
CA ASP A 156 3.86 -2.93 24.48
C ASP A 156 4.74 -3.57 25.57
N PHE A 157 5.95 -4.03 25.21
CA PHE A 157 6.91 -4.64 26.15
C PHE A 157 7.90 -3.64 26.77
N ILE A 158 8.09 -2.46 26.18
CA ILE A 158 9.14 -1.52 26.59
C ILE A 158 8.51 -0.12 26.81
N MET A 159 8.38 0.28 28.08
CA MET A 159 7.81 1.56 28.52
C MET A 159 8.71 2.76 28.24
N PHE A 160 8.99 3.10 26.97
CA PHE A 160 9.64 4.35 26.60
C PHE A 160 8.61 5.42 26.19
N ASP A 161 9.00 6.69 26.38
CA ASP A 161 8.18 7.86 26.04
C ASP A 161 7.81 7.90 24.53
N SER A 162 6.60 8.36 24.26
CA SER A 162 5.94 8.39 22.94
C SER A 162 6.77 9.08 21.85
N THR A 163 7.57 10.08 22.23
CA THR A 163 8.40 10.89 21.32
C THR A 163 9.67 10.15 20.87
N GLN A 164 10.31 9.41 21.78
CA GLN A 164 11.53 8.64 21.48
C GLN A 164 11.21 7.43 20.60
N MET A 165 10.01 6.86 20.77
CA MET A 165 9.53 5.72 19.98
C MET A 165 9.25 6.06 18.51
N ALA A 166 8.76 7.26 18.21
CA ALA A 166 8.60 7.72 16.83
C ALA A 166 9.94 7.80 16.10
N SER A 167 10.98 8.30 16.79
CA SER A 167 12.34 8.42 16.25
C SER A 167 13.00 7.06 16.05
N LEU A 168 12.86 6.14 17.02
CA LEU A 168 13.35 4.77 16.91
C LEU A 168 12.68 4.01 15.75
N ARG A 169 11.38 4.20 15.53
CA ARG A 169 10.66 3.59 14.41
C ARG A 169 11.25 4.01 13.07
N ILE A 170 11.49 5.31 12.89
CA ILE A 170 12.10 5.85 11.66
C ILE A 170 13.51 5.29 11.47
N MET A 171 14.29 5.22 12.56
CA MET A 171 15.64 4.65 12.54
C MET A 171 15.65 3.17 12.16
N ILE A 172 14.74 2.36 12.72
CA ILE A 172 14.61 0.93 12.41
C ILE A 172 14.17 0.74 10.96
N ILE A 173 13.19 1.51 10.48
CA ILE A 173 12.73 1.44 9.08
C ILE A 173 13.85 1.83 8.12
N GLY A 174 14.62 2.88 8.43
CA GLY A 174 15.77 3.30 7.63
C GLY A 174 16.89 2.24 7.62
N LEU A 175 17.24 1.69 8.79
CA LEU A 175 18.23 0.62 8.92
C LEU A 175 17.81 -0.61 8.11
N LEU A 176 16.54 -0.98 8.20
CA LEU A 176 15.97 -2.09 7.47
C LEU A 176 16.06 -1.88 5.96
N LEU A 177 15.79 -0.66 5.49
CA LEU A 177 15.96 -0.28 4.09
C LEU A 177 17.39 -0.50 3.62
N VAL A 178 18.38 -0.06 4.41
CA VAL A 178 19.81 -0.23 4.13
C VAL A 178 20.18 -1.71 4.10
N VAL A 179 19.74 -2.50 5.07
CA VAL A 179 19.96 -3.94 5.13
C VAL A 179 19.33 -4.63 3.91
N PHE A 180 18.11 -4.27 3.53
CA PHE A 180 17.45 -4.86 2.37
C PHE A 180 18.14 -4.52 1.05
N MET A 181 18.55 -3.26 0.87
CA MET A 181 19.36 -2.85 -0.29
C MET A 181 20.69 -3.61 -0.36
N MET A 182 21.27 -3.93 0.80
CA MET A 182 22.52 -4.69 0.88
C MET A 182 22.35 -6.17 0.50
N TYR A 183 21.27 -6.83 0.95
CA TYR A 183 21.10 -8.28 0.72
C TYR A 183 20.47 -8.63 -0.64
N LYS A 184 19.61 -7.78 -1.21
CA LYS A 184 19.01 -7.99 -2.55
C LYS A 184 18.69 -6.66 -3.25
N PRO A 185 19.67 -6.01 -3.91
CA PRO A 185 19.47 -4.71 -4.58
C PRO A 185 18.48 -4.77 -5.77
N GLN A 186 18.09 -5.96 -6.23
CA GLN A 186 17.13 -6.16 -7.32
C GLN A 186 15.68 -6.37 -6.84
N GLY A 187 15.42 -6.32 -5.53
CA GLY A 187 14.13 -6.69 -4.93
C GLY A 187 13.97 -8.20 -4.73
N LEU A 188 12.98 -8.61 -3.91
CA LEU A 188 12.79 -10.02 -3.50
C LEU A 188 12.64 -11.01 -4.67
N LEU A 189 12.06 -10.54 -5.79
CA LEU A 189 11.79 -11.32 -7.00
C LEU A 189 12.28 -10.60 -8.28
N GLY A 190 13.37 -9.82 -8.19
CA GLY A 190 14.00 -9.21 -9.36
C GLY A 190 14.35 -10.27 -10.42
N LYS A 191 13.91 -10.04 -11.66
CA LYS A 191 14.17 -10.94 -12.79
C LYS A 191 15.68 -11.08 -12.99
N LYS A 192 16.17 -12.30 -12.85
CA LYS A 192 17.56 -12.71 -13.11
C LYS A 192 17.97 -12.66 -14.60
N GLU A 193 17.08 -12.21 -15.48
CA GLU A 193 17.23 -12.37 -16.93
C GLU A 193 18.15 -11.32 -17.59
N GLU A 194 18.56 -10.26 -16.90
CA GLU A 194 19.51 -9.27 -17.45
C GLU A 194 20.98 -9.55 -17.08
N LEU A 195 21.27 -10.61 -16.32
CA LEU A 195 22.65 -11.00 -15.97
C LEU A 195 23.24 -12.10 -16.89
N GLY A 196 22.59 -12.39 -18.02
CA GLY A 196 22.99 -13.48 -18.93
C GLY A 196 23.61 -13.06 -20.27
N LEU A 197 23.61 -11.78 -20.66
CA LEU A 197 24.20 -11.34 -21.94
C LEU A 197 25.52 -10.60 -21.73
N GLY A 198 26.43 -11.29 -21.05
CA GLY A 198 27.78 -10.83 -20.78
C GLY A 198 28.80 -11.95 -20.76
N ARG A 199 28.61 -12.99 -21.58
CA ARG A 199 29.64 -13.87 -22.13
C ARG A 199 29.15 -14.46 -23.45
#